data_AF-A0A096B4M6-F1
#
_entry.id   AF-A0A096B4M6-F1
#
_cell.length_a   1.000
_cell.length_b   1.000
_cell.length_c   1.000
_cell.angle_alpha   90.00
_cell.angle_beta   90.00
_cell.angle_gamma   90.00
#
_symmetry.space_group_name_H-M   'P 1'
#
loop_
_entity.id
_entity.type
_entity.pdbx_description
1 polymer ?
#
loop_
_entity_poly.entity_id
_entity_poly.type
_entity_poly.pdbx_seq_one_letter_code
_entity_poly.pdbx_strand_id
1 'polypeptide(L)'
;RRIMSERCVFIVSSICDGYFHDERWPYLRELYDLFQHDYMNILPDMNRYGEYFATKEEYIRKYRFANAFHPFHGFSMMSCGHLAEEHTSAIYIVGAREPGIARSMGLKTRATFEEALADAMRKYTGPNPNILALPRTFTTAAVHLCMKDGDLRGV
;
A
#
# COMPACT_ATOMS: atom_id res chain seq x y z
N ARG A 1 1.08 -21.02 -11.18
CA ARG A 1 0.73 -21.05 -9.74
C ARG A 1 1.22 -19.77 -9.09
N ARG A 2 0.41 -19.12 -8.25
CA ARG A 2 0.84 -17.94 -7.46
C ARG A 2 1.77 -18.39 -6.33
N ILE A 3 2.70 -17.53 -5.94
CA ILE A 3 3.72 -17.82 -4.91
C ILE A 3 3.24 -17.44 -3.52
N MET A 4 2.46 -16.38 -3.46
CA MET A 4 1.76 -16.00 -2.25
C MET A 4 0.53 -16.89 -2.07
N SER A 5 0.27 -17.27 -0.82
CA SER A 5 -1.01 -17.84 -0.40
C SER A 5 -2.17 -16.91 -0.75
N GLU A 6 -3.35 -17.47 -1.06
CA GLU A 6 -4.59 -16.71 -1.30
C GLU A 6 -5.01 -15.83 -0.12
N ARG A 7 -4.49 -16.11 1.08
CA ARG A 7 -4.78 -15.39 2.32
C ARG A 7 -3.48 -14.96 3.03
N CYS A 8 -2.51 -14.48 2.26
CA CYS A 8 -1.21 -14.08 2.79
C CYS A 8 -1.32 -12.88 3.74
N VAL A 9 -0.31 -12.70 4.60
CA VAL A 9 -0.15 -11.54 5.47
C VAL A 9 1.10 -10.79 5.05
N PHE A 10 1.02 -9.47 4.95
CA PHE A 10 2.19 -8.62 4.73
C PHE A 10 2.63 -7.98 6.05
N ILE A 11 3.94 -7.96 6.28
CA ILE A 11 4.57 -7.23 7.38
C ILE A 11 5.63 -6.32 6.75
N VAL A 12 5.40 -5.01 6.82
CA VAL A 12 6.13 -3.99 6.06
C VAL A 12 6.74 -3.00 7.03
N SER A 13 8.02 -2.68 6.84
CA SER A 13 8.65 -1.55 7.54
C SER A 13 8.27 -0.25 6.82
N SER A 14 7.68 0.69 7.56
CA SER A 14 7.48 2.05 7.09
C SER A 14 7.47 2.99 8.28
N ILE A 15 8.22 4.09 8.16
CA ILE A 15 8.28 5.12 9.20
C ILE A 15 6.91 5.79 9.38
N CYS A 16 6.08 5.85 8.33
CA CYS A 16 4.69 6.34 8.36
C CYS A 16 4.53 7.52 9.32
N ASP A 17 5.20 8.64 9.02
CA ASP A 17 5.40 9.80 9.89
C ASP A 17 4.55 11.01 9.49
N GLY A 18 3.52 10.79 8.67
CA GLY A 18 2.66 11.89 8.19
C GLY A 18 3.31 12.79 7.13
N TYR A 19 4.50 12.46 6.62
CA TYR A 19 5.10 13.20 5.52
C TYR A 19 4.51 12.77 4.16
N PHE A 20 3.55 13.56 3.66
CA PHE A 20 2.91 13.35 2.34
C PHE A 20 3.75 13.83 1.15
N HIS A 21 4.86 14.54 1.39
CA HIS A 21 5.71 15.15 0.36
C HIS A 21 4.91 16.00 -0.64
N ASP A 22 4.34 17.09 -0.11
CA ASP A 22 3.36 17.96 -0.79
C ASP A 22 3.91 18.59 -2.08
N GLU A 23 5.23 18.71 -2.25
CA GLU A 23 5.84 19.21 -3.49
C GLU A 23 5.73 18.19 -4.64
N ARG A 24 5.91 16.90 -4.33
CA ARG A 24 5.92 15.82 -5.33
C ARG A 24 4.53 15.26 -5.57
N TRP A 25 3.69 15.25 -4.53
CA TRP A 25 2.33 14.74 -4.56
C TRP A 25 1.33 15.70 -3.88
N PRO A 26 1.09 16.89 -4.47
CA PRO A 26 0.35 18.00 -3.85
C PRO A 26 -1.13 17.72 -3.54
N TYR A 27 -1.66 16.62 -4.05
CA TYR A 27 -3.05 16.19 -3.90
C TYR A 27 -3.25 15.10 -2.84
N LEU A 28 -2.18 14.46 -2.33
CA LEU A 28 -2.36 13.28 -1.47
C LEU A 28 -2.98 13.63 -0.12
N ARG A 29 -2.68 14.79 0.45
CA ARG A 29 -3.28 15.23 1.71
C ARG A 29 -4.78 15.46 1.56
N GLU A 30 -5.20 16.20 0.53
CA GLU A 30 -6.61 16.43 0.23
C GLU A 30 -7.34 15.10 -0.07
N LEU A 31 -6.71 14.19 -0.82
CA LEU A 31 -7.27 12.87 -1.08
C LEU A 31 -7.39 12.03 0.20
N TYR A 32 -6.40 12.06 1.08
CA TYR A 32 -6.46 11.34 2.36
C TYR A 32 -7.56 11.90 3.23
N ASP A 33 -7.68 13.22 3.35
CA ASP A 33 -8.75 13.86 4.13
C ASP A 33 -10.12 13.46 3.58
N LEU A 34 -10.33 13.48 2.26
CA LEU A 34 -11.57 12.98 1.65
C LEU A 34 -11.82 11.50 1.96
N PHE A 35 -10.80 10.65 1.83
CA PHE A 35 -10.90 9.22 2.12
C PHE A 35 -11.29 8.93 3.58
N GLN A 36 -11.02 9.85 4.52
CA GLN A 36 -11.45 9.73 5.92
C GLN A 36 -12.92 10.10 6.16
N HIS A 37 -13.63 10.61 5.15
CA HIS A 37 -15.00 11.10 5.25
C HIS A 37 -15.94 10.36 4.31
N ASP A 38 -17.24 10.60 4.50
CA ASP A 38 -18.31 10.10 3.63
C ASP A 38 -18.24 8.58 3.33
N TYR A 39 -17.93 7.81 4.36
CA TYR A 39 -17.95 6.34 4.36
C TYR A 39 -17.00 5.69 3.33
N MET A 40 -15.94 6.39 2.94
CA MET A 40 -14.95 5.88 1.99
C MET A 40 -13.99 4.89 2.65
N ASN A 41 -13.78 3.74 2.00
CA ASN A 41 -12.89 2.68 2.46
C ASN A 41 -12.04 2.08 1.34
N ILE A 42 -12.52 2.14 0.10
CA ILE A 42 -11.88 1.52 -1.06
C ILE A 42 -11.89 2.44 -2.29
N LEU A 43 -11.12 2.08 -3.33
CA LEU A 43 -11.01 2.89 -4.55
C LEU A 43 -12.38 3.20 -5.20
N PRO A 44 -13.35 2.26 -5.33
CA PRO A 44 -14.67 2.56 -5.87
C PRO A 44 -15.37 3.75 -5.21
N ASP A 45 -15.22 3.94 -3.89
CA ASP A 45 -15.83 5.04 -3.15
C ASP A 45 -15.22 6.39 -3.55
N MET A 46 -13.90 6.40 -3.79
CA MET A 46 -13.14 7.58 -4.20
C MET A 46 -13.27 7.90 -5.69
N ASN A 47 -13.50 6.89 -6.53
CA ASN A 47 -13.33 6.96 -7.99
C ASN A 47 -14.16 8.07 -8.65
N ARG A 48 -15.31 8.44 -8.06
CA ARG A 48 -16.14 9.56 -8.52
C ARG A 48 -15.40 10.92 -8.53
N TYR A 49 -14.34 11.08 -7.74
CA TYR A 49 -13.49 12.28 -7.73
C TYR A 49 -12.29 12.18 -8.67
N GLY A 50 -12.09 11.05 -9.36
CA GLY A 50 -10.93 10.81 -10.22
C GLY A 50 -10.77 11.90 -11.28
N GLU A 51 -11.83 12.22 -12.01
CA GLU A 51 -11.83 13.28 -13.02
C GLU A 51 -11.67 14.66 -12.38
N TYR A 52 -12.38 14.95 -11.28
CA TYR A 52 -12.28 16.21 -10.54
C TYR A 52 -10.83 16.55 -10.17
N PHE A 53 -10.08 15.59 -9.63
CA PHE A 53 -8.65 15.78 -9.31
C PHE A 53 -7.79 15.80 -10.57
N ALA A 54 -8.05 14.93 -11.55
CA ALA A 54 -7.29 14.86 -12.79
C ALA A 54 -7.34 16.16 -13.60
N THR A 55 -8.42 16.93 -13.50
CA THR A 55 -8.61 18.19 -14.22
C THR A 55 -8.37 19.45 -13.37
N LYS A 56 -8.00 19.32 -12.08
CA LYS A 56 -7.78 20.46 -11.19
C LYS A 56 -6.57 21.28 -11.65
N GLU A 57 -6.82 22.51 -12.12
CA GLU A 57 -5.83 23.34 -12.83
C GLU A 57 -4.52 23.51 -12.03
N GLU A 58 -4.62 23.81 -10.74
CA GLU A 58 -3.45 24.01 -9.89
C GLU A 58 -2.51 22.80 -9.88
N TYR A 59 -3.07 21.59 -9.78
CA TYR A 59 -2.27 20.38 -9.75
C TYR A 59 -1.72 20.01 -11.13
N ILE A 60 -2.47 20.26 -12.20
CA ILE A 60 -1.95 20.14 -13.57
C ILE A 60 -0.76 21.08 -13.77
N ARG A 61 -0.83 22.32 -13.28
CA ARG A 61 0.29 23.27 -13.38
C ARG A 61 1.52 22.77 -12.63
N LYS A 62 1.36 22.25 -11.40
CA LYS A 62 2.46 21.62 -10.64
C LYS A 62 3.05 20.40 -11.35
N TYR A 63 2.22 19.54 -11.94
CA TYR A 63 2.66 18.41 -12.75
C TYR A 63 3.50 18.88 -13.95
N ARG A 64 3.00 19.87 -14.71
CA ARG A 64 3.64 20.34 -15.96
C ARG A 64 4.91 21.14 -15.73
N PHE A 65 4.98 21.92 -14.67
CA PHE A 65 6.00 22.96 -14.50
C PHE A 65 6.81 22.85 -13.21
N ALA A 66 6.43 21.99 -12.26
CA ALA A 66 7.11 21.82 -10.98
C ALA A 66 7.50 20.36 -10.67
N ASN A 67 7.49 19.47 -11.67
CA ASN A 67 7.89 18.06 -11.54
C ASN A 67 7.07 17.25 -10.51
N ALA A 68 5.87 17.71 -10.15
CA ALA A 68 4.94 16.91 -9.38
C ALA A 68 4.42 15.74 -10.23
N PHE A 69 3.82 14.72 -9.60
CA PHE A 69 3.08 13.69 -10.33
C PHE A 69 1.72 14.19 -10.81
N HIS A 70 1.17 13.56 -11.86
CA HIS A 70 -0.21 13.83 -12.29
C HIS A 70 -1.21 13.44 -11.17
N PRO A 71 -2.30 14.20 -10.92
CA PRO A 71 -3.21 13.95 -9.79
C PRO A 71 -3.84 12.56 -9.76
N PHE A 72 -4.13 12.01 -10.93
CA PHE A 72 -4.68 10.65 -11.05
C PHE A 72 -3.76 9.57 -10.46
N HIS A 73 -2.46 9.85 -10.29
CA HIS A 73 -1.53 8.91 -9.66
C HIS A 73 -1.97 8.53 -8.23
N GLY A 74 -2.60 9.43 -7.46
CA GLY A 74 -3.16 9.11 -6.15
C GLY A 74 -4.18 7.96 -6.19
N PHE A 75 -5.08 7.97 -7.18
CA PHE A 75 -6.08 6.92 -7.41
C PHE A 75 -5.43 5.61 -7.87
N SER A 76 -4.39 5.69 -8.70
CA SER A 76 -3.62 4.50 -9.07
C SER A 76 -2.95 3.86 -7.85
N MET A 77 -2.43 4.65 -6.90
CA MET A 77 -1.87 4.11 -5.65
C MET A 77 -2.95 3.51 -4.75
N MET A 78 -4.15 4.11 -4.69
CA MET A 78 -5.29 3.54 -3.99
C MET A 78 -5.74 2.19 -4.58
N SER A 79 -5.59 1.98 -5.90
CA SER A 79 -5.86 0.66 -6.50
C SER A 79 -4.97 -0.43 -5.93
N CYS A 80 -3.68 -0.14 -5.70
CA CYS A 80 -2.76 -1.07 -5.05
C CYS A 80 -3.19 -1.38 -3.62
N GLY A 81 -3.62 -0.35 -2.87
CA GLY A 81 -4.16 -0.51 -1.52
C GLY A 81 -5.44 -1.35 -1.48
N HIS A 82 -6.38 -1.10 -2.39
CA HIS A 82 -7.64 -1.82 -2.50
C HIS A 82 -7.42 -3.30 -2.85
N LEU A 83 -6.55 -3.61 -3.82
CA LEU A 83 -6.20 -5.00 -4.15
C LEU A 83 -5.54 -5.71 -2.97
N ALA A 84 -4.72 -5.00 -2.19
CA ALA A 84 -4.09 -5.56 -1.00
C ALA A 84 -5.13 -5.81 0.12
N GLU A 85 -6.13 -4.94 0.27
CA GLU A 85 -7.26 -5.16 1.18
C GLU A 85 -8.08 -6.38 0.77
N GLU A 86 -8.41 -6.52 -0.52
CA GLU A 86 -9.23 -7.63 -1.04
C GLU A 86 -8.52 -8.99 -0.96
N HIS A 87 -7.20 -9.02 -1.15
CA HIS A 87 -6.45 -10.26 -1.36
C HIS A 87 -5.46 -10.64 -0.25
N THR A 88 -5.37 -9.86 0.83
CA THR A 88 -4.53 -10.21 1.99
C THR A 88 -5.39 -10.38 3.24
N SER A 89 -4.95 -11.23 4.16
CA SER A 89 -5.64 -11.40 5.46
C SER A 89 -5.39 -10.22 6.40
N ALA A 90 -4.21 -9.61 6.28
CA ALA A 90 -3.80 -8.46 7.05
C ALA A 90 -2.51 -7.86 6.48
N ILE A 91 -2.36 -6.56 6.71
CA ILE A 91 -1.13 -5.82 6.43
C ILE A 91 -0.70 -5.14 7.73
N TYR A 92 0.53 -5.37 8.14
CA TYR A 92 1.14 -4.77 9.33
C TYR A 92 2.19 -3.74 8.89
N ILE A 93 2.10 -2.54 9.45
CA ILE A 93 3.15 -1.52 9.40
C ILE A 93 3.94 -1.57 10.70
N VAL A 94 5.25 -1.79 10.57
CA VAL A 94 6.21 -1.81 11.66
C VAL A 94 7.02 -0.51 11.65
N GLY A 95 7.16 0.14 12.81
CA GLY A 95 7.97 1.36 12.97
C GLY A 95 7.25 2.67 12.64
N ALA A 96 5.92 2.66 12.54
CA ALA A 96 5.13 3.86 12.28
C ALA A 96 5.24 4.90 13.41
N ARG A 97 5.59 6.16 13.08
CA ARG A 97 5.62 7.31 14.00
C ARG A 97 4.23 7.93 14.17
N GLU A 98 3.43 7.95 13.11
CA GLU A 98 2.02 8.35 13.12
C GLU A 98 1.13 7.15 12.78
N PRO A 99 1.03 6.15 13.68
CA PRO A 99 0.34 4.90 13.38
C PRO A 99 -1.17 5.07 13.16
N GLY A 100 -1.75 6.24 13.49
CA GLY A 100 -3.13 6.59 13.18
C GLY A 100 -3.43 6.59 11.69
N ILE A 101 -2.50 7.08 10.85
CA ILE A 101 -2.66 7.14 9.39
C ILE A 101 -2.74 5.74 8.78
N ALA A 102 -1.87 4.83 9.22
CA ALA A 102 -1.94 3.44 8.74
C ALA A 102 -3.25 2.77 9.18
N ARG A 103 -3.67 2.96 10.43
CA ARG A 103 -4.91 2.34 10.96
C ARG A 103 -6.17 2.86 10.30
N SER A 104 -6.22 4.16 9.99
CA SER A 104 -7.36 4.77 9.33
C SER A 104 -7.54 4.33 7.87
N MET A 105 -6.52 3.68 7.30
CA MET A 105 -6.55 3.04 5.99
C MET A 105 -6.74 1.51 6.07
N GLY A 106 -7.22 1.00 7.21
CA GLY A 106 -7.51 -0.43 7.40
C GLY A 106 -6.29 -1.30 7.75
N LEU A 107 -5.10 -0.70 7.88
CA LEU A 107 -3.87 -1.43 8.19
C LEU A 107 -3.70 -1.65 9.70
N LYS A 108 -2.81 -2.57 10.07
CA LYS A 108 -2.43 -2.84 11.47
C LYS A 108 -1.06 -2.23 11.75
N THR A 109 -0.80 -1.87 13.00
CA THR A 109 0.50 -1.31 13.41
C THR A 109 1.09 -2.08 14.58
N ARG A 110 2.41 -2.35 14.55
CA ARG A 110 3.17 -2.95 15.66
C ARG A 110 4.51 -2.25 15.83
N ALA A 111 5.09 -2.33 17.02
CA ALA A 111 6.38 -1.70 17.28
C ALA A 111 7.51 -2.46 16.59
N THR A 112 7.44 -3.80 16.57
CA THR A 112 8.49 -4.66 16.01
C THR A 112 7.94 -5.73 15.06
N PHE A 113 8.85 -6.35 14.29
CA PHE A 113 8.52 -7.45 13.39
C PHE A 113 8.09 -8.70 14.15
N GLU A 114 8.68 -8.97 15.32
CA GLU A 114 8.36 -10.12 16.18
C GLU A 114 6.91 -10.02 16.69
N GLU A 115 6.47 -8.84 17.12
CA GLU A 115 5.08 -8.62 17.54
C GLU A 115 4.10 -8.78 16.39
N ALA A 116 4.44 -8.25 15.21
CA ALA A 116 3.63 -8.39 14.00
C ALA A 116 3.51 -9.86 13.57
N LEU A 117 4.63 -10.59 13.57
CA LEU A 117 4.68 -11.99 13.21
C LEU A 117 3.90 -12.85 14.21
N ALA A 118 4.08 -12.64 15.51
CA ALA A 118 3.35 -13.37 16.55
C ALA A 118 1.83 -13.14 16.45
N ASP A 119 1.38 -11.90 16.21
CA ASP A 119 -0.04 -11.59 16.03
C ASP A 119 -0.59 -12.21 14.73
N ALA A 120 0.19 -12.20 13.65
CA ALA A 120 -0.18 -12.80 12.37
C ALA A 120 -0.31 -14.34 12.46
N MET A 121 0.64 -14.99 13.13
CA MET A 121 0.63 -16.43 13.38
C MET A 121 -0.60 -16.84 14.19
N ARG A 122 -0.91 -16.06 15.23
CA ARG A 122 -2.06 -16.33 16.10
C ARG A 122 -3.41 -16.15 15.40
N LYS A 123 -3.52 -15.18 14.48
CA LYS A 123 -4.81 -14.79 13.89
C LYS A 123 -5.07 -15.32 12.48
N TYR A 124 -4.03 -15.51 11.67
CA TYR A 124 -4.19 -15.65 10.23
C TYR A 124 -3.43 -16.85 9.66
N THR A 125 -2.16 -17.04 10.01
CA THR A 125 -1.29 -17.98 9.29
C THR A 125 -1.03 -19.29 10.02
N GLY A 126 -1.37 -19.39 11.30
CA GLY A 126 -1.00 -20.52 12.15
C GLY A 126 0.47 -20.46 12.61
N PRO A 127 0.92 -21.46 13.40
CA PRO A 127 2.18 -21.42 14.13
C PRO A 127 3.44 -21.69 13.30
N ASN A 128 3.33 -22.04 12.01
CA ASN A 128 4.49 -22.33 11.17
C ASN A 128 4.30 -21.83 9.72
N PRO A 129 4.25 -20.50 9.49
CA PRO A 129 4.08 -19.95 8.15
C PRO A 129 5.35 -20.08 7.31
N ASN A 130 5.20 -20.26 6.00
CA ASN A 130 6.29 -20.03 5.05
C ASN A 130 6.52 -18.51 4.92
N ILE A 131 7.75 -18.05 5.14
CA ILE A 131 8.10 -16.63 5.15
C ILE A 131 8.97 -16.30 3.94
N LEU A 132 8.53 -15.32 3.15
CA LEU A 132 9.33 -14.67 2.11
C LEU A 132 9.82 -13.32 2.63
N ALA A 133 11.12 -13.19 2.90
CA ALA A 133 11.72 -11.95 3.37
C ALA A 133 12.36 -11.17 2.20
N LEU A 134 11.99 -9.89 2.06
CA LEU A 134 12.45 -9.02 0.98
C LEU A 134 13.09 -7.73 1.53
N PRO A 135 14.26 -7.81 2.20
CA PRO A 135 14.88 -6.66 2.88
C PRO A 135 15.36 -5.56 1.93
N ARG A 136 15.48 -5.86 0.62
CA ARG A 136 15.93 -4.93 -0.42
C ARG A 136 14.80 -4.47 -1.35
N THR A 137 13.54 -4.70 -1.00
CA THR A 137 12.39 -4.26 -1.80
C THR A 137 12.53 -2.78 -2.15
N PHE A 138 12.30 -2.43 -3.42
CA PHE A 138 12.45 -1.07 -3.99
C PHE A 138 13.87 -0.48 -4.03
N THR A 139 14.90 -1.22 -3.60
CA THR A 139 16.32 -0.77 -3.67
C THR A 139 17.17 -1.57 -4.67
N THR A 140 16.57 -2.52 -5.37
CA THR A 140 17.22 -3.34 -6.38
C THR A 140 16.23 -3.72 -7.48
N ALA A 141 16.74 -4.33 -8.55
CA ALA A 141 15.90 -4.76 -9.67
C ALA A 141 14.84 -5.76 -9.21
N ALA A 142 13.63 -5.62 -9.75
CA ALA A 142 12.54 -6.54 -9.48
C ALA A 142 12.88 -7.95 -10.00
N VAL A 143 12.43 -8.97 -9.28
CA VAL A 143 12.60 -10.38 -9.67
C VAL A 143 11.24 -11.03 -9.90
N HIS A 144 11.16 -11.89 -10.90
CA HIS A 144 10.02 -12.79 -11.05
C HIS A 144 10.23 -14.00 -10.17
N LEU A 145 9.50 -14.05 -9.06
CA LEU A 145 9.49 -15.24 -8.23
C LEU A 145 8.79 -16.36 -9.01
N CYS A 146 9.27 -17.60 -8.85
CA CYS A 146 8.67 -18.82 -9.40
C CYS A 146 8.50 -19.89 -8.32
N MET A 147 7.55 -20.80 -8.52
CA MET A 147 7.52 -22.03 -7.73
C MET A 147 8.77 -22.86 -8.07
N LYS A 148 9.30 -23.62 -7.11
CA LYS A 148 10.51 -24.45 -7.29
C LYS A 148 10.46 -25.34 -8.54
N ASP A 149 9.29 -25.91 -8.82
CA ASP A 149 9.05 -26.80 -9.97
C ASP A 149 8.35 -26.08 -11.14
N GLY A 150 8.25 -24.75 -11.08
CA GLY A 150 7.63 -23.93 -12.12
C GLY A 150 8.55 -23.85 -13.33
N ASP A 151 8.19 -24.54 -14.41
CA ASP A 151 8.88 -24.42 -15.68
C ASP A 151 8.69 -23.02 -16.27
N LEU A 152 9.78 -22.28 -16.43
CA LEU A 152 9.82 -20.96 -17.09
C LEU A 152 9.92 -21.07 -18.62
N ARG A 153 10.08 -22.28 -19.19
CA ARG A 153 10.33 -22.49 -20.63
C ARG A 153 9.10 -22.32 -21.53
N GLY A 154 8.00 -21.79 -21.01
CA GLY A 154 6.75 -21.56 -21.74
C GLY A 154 6.17 -20.16 -21.61
N VAL A 155 6.97 -19.20 -21.15
CA VAL A 155 6.63 -17.76 -21.09
C VAL A 155 7.52 -17.00 -22.06
#